data_AF-A0A285L108-F1
#
_entry.id   AF-A0A285L108-F1
#
_cell.length_a   1.000
_cell.length_b   1.000
_cell.length_c   1.000
_cell.angle_alpha   90.00
_cell.angle_beta   90.00
_cell.angle_gamma   90.00
#
_symmetry.space_group_name_H-M   'P 1'
#
loop_
_entity.id
_entity.type
_entity.pdbx_description
1 polymer ?
#
loop_
_entity_poly.entity_id
_entity_poly.type
_entity_poly.pdbx_seq_one_letter_code
_entity_poly.pdbx_strand_id
1 'polypeptide(L)' 'MSMPELNKDIYNELSELITSHMMTEHELHLGQFESEALLDELLKKLMPSIYNMAIDDAIQSLRGTAEKIEEELDLRKII' A
#
# COMPACT_ATOMS: atom_id res chain seq x y z
N MET A 1 -4.40 9.12 13.63
CA MET A 1 -4.67 8.69 12.25
C MET A 1 -4.97 7.19 12.34
N SER A 2 -6.22 6.78 12.10
CA SER A 2 -6.55 5.34 12.09
C SER A 2 -5.91 4.73 10.84
N MET A 3 -5.21 3.61 10.99
CA MET A 3 -4.70 2.90 9.83
C MET A 3 -5.87 2.37 8.99
N PRO A 4 -5.77 2.39 7.65
CA PRO A 4 -6.74 1.71 6.81
C PRO A 4 -6.74 0.23 7.20
N GLU A 5 -7.91 -0.31 7.53
CA GLU A 5 -8.05 -1.74 7.83
C GLU A 5 -7.95 -2.55 6.55
N LEU A 6 -7.11 -3.59 6.56
CA LEU A 6 -6.97 -4.51 5.45
C LEU A 6 -8.25 -5.32 5.30
N ASN A 7 -8.63 -5.63 4.06
CA ASN A 7 -9.73 -6.57 3.81
C ASN A 7 -9.44 -7.90 4.53
N LYS A 8 -10.44 -8.44 5.24
CA LYS A 8 -10.31 -9.67 6.03
C LYS A 8 -9.85 -10.88 5.22
N ASP A 9 -10.31 -11.03 3.98
CA ASP A 9 -9.92 -12.14 3.10
C ASP A 9 -8.42 -12.04 2.77
N ILE A 10 -7.97 -10.84 2.40
CA ILE A 10 -6.55 -10.57 2.11
C ILE A 10 -5.70 -10.75 3.38
N TYR A 11 -6.21 -10.34 4.55
CA TYR A 11 -5.51 -10.54 5.82
C TYR A 11 -5.26 -12.01 6.12
N ASN A 12 -6.28 -12.86 5.93
CA ASN A 12 -6.15 -14.30 6.12
C ASN A 12 -5.16 -14.91 5.11
N GLU A 13 -5.27 -14.53 3.83
CA GLU A 13 -4.34 -14.98 2.78
C GLU A 13 -2.88 -14.63 3.10
N LEU A 14 -2.63 -13.42 3.60
CA LEU A 14 -1.28 -12.99 4.01
C LEU A 14 -0.79 -13.72 5.26
N SER A 15 -1.66 -14.00 6.22
CA SER A 15 -1.31 -14.77 7.42
C SER A 15 -0.96 -16.23 7.06
N GLU A 16 -1.71 -16.84 6.17
CA GLU A 16 -1.41 -18.18 5.63
C GLU A 16 -0.09 -18.18 4.84
N LEU A 17 0.14 -17.14 4.03
CA LEU A 17 1.39 -16.96 3.30
C LEU A 17 2.59 -16.88 4.24
N ILE A 18 2.51 -16.07 5.31
CA ILE A 18 3.57 -15.97 6.33
C ILE A 18 3.81 -17.34 6.96
N THR A 19 2.75 -18.03 7.37
CA THR A 19 2.84 -19.36 7.98
C THR A 19 3.57 -20.35 7.07
N SER A 20 3.15 -20.42 5.81
CA SER A 20 3.72 -21.34 4.82
C SER A 20 5.17 -21.00 4.49
N HIS A 21 5.49 -19.72 4.33
CA HIS A 21 6.84 -19.26 4.02
C HIS A 21 7.82 -19.56 5.14
N MET A 22 7.43 -19.27 6.39
CA MET A 22 8.27 -19.55 7.56
C MET A 22 8.50 -21.06 7.75
N MET A 23 7.51 -21.88 7.44
CA MET A 23 7.69 -23.33 7.47
C MET A 23 8.62 -23.81 6.36
N THR A 24 8.42 -23.35 5.13
CA THR A 24 9.11 -23.90 3.94
C THR A 24 10.55 -23.42 3.83
N GLU A 25 10.81 -22.14 4.10
CA GLU A 25 12.12 -21.53 3.90
C GLU A 25 12.97 -21.50 5.17
N HIS A 26 12.34 -21.61 6.34
CA HIS A 26 13.01 -21.44 7.63
C HIS A 26 12.77 -22.59 8.61
N GLU A 27 12.03 -23.65 8.20
CA GLU A 27 11.66 -24.80 9.05
C GLU A 27 11.00 -24.38 10.38
N LEU A 28 10.37 -23.20 10.41
CA LEU A 28 9.72 -22.64 11.58
C LEU A 28 8.21 -22.85 11.50
N HIS A 29 7.67 -23.61 12.45
CA HIS A 29 6.23 -23.80 12.58
C HIS A 29 5.62 -22.67 13.41
N LEU A 30 5.00 -21.72 12.73
CA LEU A 30 4.19 -20.69 13.37
C LEU A 30 2.74 -21.16 13.49
N GLY A 31 2.13 -20.90 14.65
CA GLY A 31 0.68 -20.97 14.81
C GLY A 31 -0.01 -19.76 14.16
N GLN A 32 -1.32 -19.91 13.89
CA GLN A 32 -2.13 -18.86 13.27
C GLN A 32 -2.00 -17.50 14.00
N PHE A 33 -2.10 -17.49 15.33
CA PHE A 33 -1.97 -16.26 16.11
C PHE A 33 -0.59 -15.60 16.01
N GLU A 34 0.48 -16.39 15.85
CA GLU A 34 1.84 -15.87 15.72
C GLU A 34 2.05 -15.23 14.35
N SER A 35 1.52 -15.85 13.29
CA SER A 35 1.52 -15.31 11.93
C SER A 35 0.71 -14.02 11.83
N GLU A 36 -0.48 -13.98 12.46
CA GLU A 36 -1.32 -12.77 12.55
C GLU A 36 -0.59 -11.65 13.30
N ALA A 37 0.03 -11.96 14.44
CA ALA A 37 0.80 -10.97 15.21
C ALA A 37 2.00 -10.42 14.42
N LEU A 38 2.71 -11.27 13.66
CA LEU A 38 3.79 -10.82 12.79
C LEU A 38 3.27 -9.95 11.65
N LEU A 39 2.16 -10.34 11.01
CA LEU A 39 1.51 -9.54 9.98
C LEU A 39 1.12 -8.15 10.51
N ASP A 40 0.55 -8.07 11.71
CA ASP A 40 0.19 -6.80 12.34
C ASP A 40 1.42 -5.89 12.54
N GLU A 41 2.54 -6.43 13.00
CA GLU A 41 3.78 -5.68 13.16
C GLU A 41 4.37 -5.20 11.84
N LEU A 42 4.29 -6.02 10.78
CA LEU A 42 4.70 -5.62 9.44
C LEU A 42 3.81 -4.50 8.89
N LEU A 43 2.49 -4.64 9.01
CA LEU A 43 1.53 -3.63 8.53
C LEU A 43 1.72 -2.29 9.25
N LYS A 44 1.91 -2.29 10.59
CA LYS A 44 2.21 -1.07 11.35
C LYS A 44 3.42 -0.29 10.82
N LYS A 45 4.44 -0.99 10.32
CA LYS A 45 5.66 -0.39 9.78
C LYS A 45 5.52 0.03 8.32
N LEU A 46 4.90 -0.81 7.50
CA LEU A 46 4.88 -0.64 6.04
C LEU A 46 3.73 0.24 5.57
N MET A 47 2.55 0.15 6.18
CA MET A 47 1.35 0.86 5.73
C MET A 47 1.53 2.38 5.64
N PRO A 48 2.15 3.08 6.62
CA PRO A 48 2.37 4.52 6.51
C PRO A 48 3.20 4.90 5.29
N SER A 49 4.26 4.13 5.02
CA SER A 49 5.16 4.39 3.89
C SER A 49 4.46 4.14 2.54
N ILE A 50 3.73 3.04 2.42
CA ILE A 50 2.95 2.72 1.21
C ILE A 50 1.87 3.77 0.97
N TYR A 51 1.15 4.17 2.03
CA TYR A 51 0.08 5.15 1.93
C TYR A 51 0.60 6.53 1.51
N ASN A 52 1.71 6.98 2.11
CA ASN A 52 2.33 8.26 1.73
C ASN A 52 2.83 8.24 0.28
N MET A 53 3.47 7.15 -0.15
CA MET A 53 3.89 6.98 -1.54
C MET A 53 2.70 7.05 -2.51
N ALA A 54 1.60 6.38 -2.20
CA ALA A 54 0.39 6.43 -3.02
C ALA A 54 -0.21 7.85 -3.09
N ILE A 55 -0.15 8.63 -2.01
CA ILE A 55 -0.56 10.03 -2.02
C ILE A 55 0.36 10.86 -2.92
N ASP A 56 1.67 10.71 -2.80
CA ASP A 56 2.64 11.45 -3.59
C ASP A 56 2.46 11.16 -5.09
N ASP A 57 2.25 9.90 -5.45
CA ASP A 57 1.97 9.48 -6.84
C ASP A 57 0.66 10.11 -7.36
N ALA A 58 -0.39 10.14 -6.53
CA ALA A 58 -1.65 10.78 -6.90
C ALA A 58 -1.50 12.29 -7.12
N ILE A 59 -0.75 12.97 -6.23
CA ILE A 59 -0.44 14.40 -6.37
C ILE A 59 0.34 14.65 -7.67
N GLN A 60 1.36 13.84 -7.96
CA GLN A 60 2.17 13.98 -9.16
C GLN A 60 1.34 13.77 -10.43
N SER A 61 0.47 12.76 -10.44
CA SER A 61 -0.44 12.50 -11.56
C SER A 61 -1.40 13.66 -11.81
N LEU A 62 -1.97 14.24 -10.74
CA LEU A 62 -2.86 15.38 -10.83
C LEU A 62 -2.13 16.63 -11.34
N ARG A 63 -0.92 16.90 -10.86
CA ARG A 63 -0.08 18.02 -11.33
C ARG A 63 0.22 17.91 -12.82
N GLY A 64 0.69 16.76 -13.29
CA GLY A 64 0.96 16.55 -14.71
C GLY A 64 -0.29 16.65 -15.59
N THR A 65 -1.47 16.33 -15.06
CA THR A 65 -2.74 16.56 -15.76
C THR A 65 -3.09 18.05 -15.80
N ALA A 66 -2.89 18.77 -14.70
CA ALA A 66 -3.15 20.21 -14.62
C ALA A 66 -2.23 21.01 -15.56
N GLU A 67 -0.94 20.67 -15.61
CA GLU A 67 0.03 21.29 -16.53
C GLU A 67 -0.40 21.17 -17.99
N LYS A 68 -0.85 19.98 -18.42
CA LYS A 68 -1.38 19.77 -19.78
C LYS A 68 -2.62 20.61 -20.07
N ILE A 69 -3.51 20.77 -19.08
CA ILE A 69 -4.69 21.60 -19.23
C ILE A 69 -4.29 23.07 -19.37
N GLU A 70 -3.32 23.53 -18.58
CA GLU A 70 -2.80 24.90 -18.65
C GLU A 70 -2.17 25.20 -20.01
N GLU A 71 -1.34 24.29 -20.54
CA GLU A 71 -0.77 24.40 -21.89
C GLU A 71 -1.86 24.50 -22.98
N GLU A 72 -2.89 23.65 -22.92
CA GLU A 72 -4.01 23.69 -23.86
C GLU A 72 -4.82 24.99 -23.79
N LEU A 73 -5.01 25.53 -22.58
CA LEU A 73 -5.70 26.80 -22.37
C LEU A 73 -4.90 27.97 -22.93
N ASP A 74 -3.58 27.98 -22.72
CA ASP A 74 -2.70 29.03 -23.25
C ASP A 74 -2.62 29.01 -24.78
N LEU A 75 -2.63 27.84 -25.43
CA LEU A 75 -2.71 27.73 -26.90
C LEU A 75 -3.99 28.33 -27.49
N ARG A 76 -5.10 28.33 -26.73
CA ARG A 76 -6.40 28.83 -27.16
C ARG A 76 -6.64 30.29 -26.78
N LYS A 77 -5.75 30.87 -25.99
CA LYS A 77 -5.84 32.25 -25.51
C LYS A 77 -5.62 33.19 -26.71
N ILE A 78 -6.67 33.90 -27.09
CA ILE A 78 -6.57 34.97 -28.09
C ILE A 78 -6.23 36.26 -27.31
N ILE A 79 -5.11 36.88 -27.69
CA ILE A 79 -4.65 38.18 -27.14
C ILE A 79 -5.61 39.28 -27.56
#